data_AF-A0A2P6FJG3-F1
#
_entry.id   AF-A0A2P6FJG3-F1
#
_cell.length_a   1.000
_cell.length_b   1.000
_cell.length_c   1.000
_cell.angle_alpha   90.00
_cell.angle_beta   90.00
_cell.angle_gamma   90.00
#
_symmetry.space_group_name_H-M   'P 1'
#
loop_
_entity.id
_entity.type
_entity.pdbx_description
1 polymer ?
#
loop_
_entity_poly.entity_id
_entity_poly.type
_entity_poly.pdbx_seq_one_letter_code
_entity_poly.pdbx_strand_id
1 'polypeptide(L)'
;VRIIPGLKQSQIPDIMRGEETQILGFLHKNPDFEGVMCFTGTHTKWVKIGGGEVIFFETFMTGEMFDVLSNHSIIKFAASSGKINMNEAKEAALEIFNKPHKFSSHLFKLRANNLLNHSPATETRSRLSGYTIGLEIAGSRHFWLENNVIIVGTDPVAEIYSEVLKKQGVKSRIFLSNELSLNGLKVTYQSLLND
;
A
#
# COMPACT_ATOMS: atom_id res chain seq x y z
N VAL A 1 -1.65 26.76 18.22
CA VAL A 1 -1.66 25.38 17.67
C VAL A 1 -2.35 25.42 16.31
N ARG A 2 -1.75 24.84 15.26
CA ARG A 2 -2.34 24.74 13.92
C ARG A 2 -2.38 23.26 13.50
N ILE A 3 -3.30 22.89 12.62
CA ILE A 3 -3.47 21.53 12.10
C ILE A 3 -3.44 21.61 10.58
N ILE A 4 -2.64 20.75 9.94
CA ILE A 4 -2.58 20.65 8.48
C ILE A 4 -3.89 20.01 8.00
N PRO A 5 -4.61 20.63 7.04
CA PRO A 5 -5.82 20.02 6.49
C PRO A 5 -5.46 18.81 5.63
N GLY A 6 -6.35 17.82 5.59
CA GLY A 6 -6.24 16.72 4.63
C GLY A 6 -6.66 17.14 3.21
N LEU A 7 -6.56 16.21 2.26
CA LEU A 7 -7.01 16.39 0.88
C LEU A 7 -8.32 15.64 0.63
N LYS A 8 -9.12 16.16 -0.31
CA LYS A 8 -10.36 15.53 -0.79
C LYS A 8 -10.52 15.72 -2.28
N GLN A 9 -11.17 14.77 -2.94
CA GLN A 9 -11.65 14.86 -4.32
C GLN A 9 -13.16 14.55 -4.34
N SER A 10 -13.91 15.25 -5.19
CA SER A 10 -15.39 15.16 -5.21
C SER A 10 -15.95 14.46 -6.45
N GLN A 11 -15.26 14.52 -7.59
CA GLN A 11 -15.73 13.88 -8.83
C GLN A 11 -15.63 12.36 -8.75
N ILE A 12 -14.48 11.86 -8.29
CA ILE A 12 -14.29 10.48 -7.83
C ILE A 12 -14.08 10.62 -6.32
N PRO A 13 -15.09 10.36 -5.47
CA PRO A 13 -15.01 10.67 -4.04
C PRO A 13 -13.87 9.92 -3.35
N ASP A 14 -12.96 10.66 -2.73
CA ASP A 14 -11.87 10.09 -1.92
C ASP A 14 -11.31 11.16 -0.97
N ILE A 15 -10.71 10.72 0.13
CA ILE A 15 -10.11 11.55 1.18
C ILE A 15 -8.78 10.96 1.68
N MET A 16 -7.88 11.82 2.11
CA MET A 16 -6.69 11.43 2.87
C MET A 16 -6.40 12.45 3.98
N ARG A 17 -5.72 12.00 5.04
CA ARG A 17 -5.34 12.86 6.16
C ARG A 17 -4.08 12.30 6.83
N GLY A 18 -2.98 13.00 6.64
CA GLY A 18 -1.64 12.67 7.08
C GLY A 18 -0.69 12.48 5.89
N GLU A 19 -1.14 11.78 4.84
CA GLU A 19 -0.35 11.51 3.65
C GLU A 19 0.03 12.79 2.89
N GLU A 20 -0.82 13.83 2.91
CA GLU A 20 -0.50 15.12 2.29
C GLU A 20 0.75 15.79 2.89
N THR A 21 0.97 15.59 4.19
CA THR A 21 2.17 16.08 4.87
C THR A 21 3.41 15.33 4.38
N GLN A 22 3.30 14.03 4.13
CA GLN A 22 4.39 13.22 3.60
C GLN A 22 4.72 13.56 2.14
N ILE A 23 3.68 13.82 1.31
CA ILE A 23 3.83 14.32 -0.06
C ILE A 23 4.63 15.63 -0.03
N LEU A 24 4.23 16.59 0.80
CA LEU A 24 4.94 17.86 0.93
C LEU A 24 6.41 17.66 1.33
N GLY A 25 6.68 16.78 2.30
CA GLY A 25 8.04 16.46 2.75
C GLY A 25 8.90 15.83 1.65
N PHE A 26 8.30 15.04 0.76
CA PHE A 26 8.97 14.45 -0.39
C PHE A 26 9.22 15.48 -1.50
N LEU A 27 8.19 16.24 -1.90
CA LEU A 27 8.28 17.21 -2.99
C LEU A 27 9.20 18.38 -2.67
N HIS A 28 9.31 18.79 -1.40
CA HIS A 28 10.28 19.81 -1.01
C HIS A 28 11.73 19.42 -1.35
N LYS A 29 12.07 18.13 -1.25
CA LYS A 29 13.40 17.61 -1.64
C LYS A 29 13.49 17.22 -3.12
N ASN A 30 12.36 17.06 -3.80
CA ASN A 30 12.25 16.56 -5.17
C ASN A 30 11.19 17.38 -5.93
N PRO A 31 11.41 18.68 -6.17
CA PRO A 31 10.39 19.58 -6.71
C PRO A 31 9.94 19.19 -8.12
N ASP A 32 10.82 18.61 -8.92
CA ASP A 32 10.56 18.20 -10.31
C ASP A 32 10.04 16.75 -10.42
N PHE A 33 9.56 16.16 -9.32
CA PHE A 33 9.08 14.78 -9.35
C PHE A 33 7.76 14.65 -10.12
N GLU A 34 7.82 13.86 -11.19
CA GLU A 34 6.68 13.42 -12.00
C GLU A 34 6.50 11.90 -11.84
N GLY A 35 5.31 11.48 -11.40
CA GLY A 35 5.06 10.06 -11.18
C GLY A 35 3.98 9.79 -10.16
N VAL A 36 4.16 8.72 -9.40
CA VAL A 36 3.17 8.22 -8.44
C VAL A 36 3.80 7.97 -7.09
N MET A 37 3.07 8.32 -6.03
CA MET A 37 3.39 7.95 -4.65
C MET A 37 2.34 6.96 -4.13
N CYS A 38 2.79 5.82 -3.61
CA CYS A 38 1.98 4.76 -3.04
C CYS A 38 2.23 4.68 -1.52
N PHE A 39 1.26 5.10 -0.71
CA PHE A 39 1.34 5.15 0.74
C PHE A 39 0.73 3.90 1.35
N THR A 40 1.55 2.88 1.61
CA THR A 40 1.08 1.60 2.17
C THR A 40 0.68 1.74 3.64
N GLY A 41 -0.38 1.03 4.05
CA GLY A 41 -0.88 1.05 5.43
C GLY A 41 -2.22 0.36 5.57
N THR A 42 -2.98 0.71 6.61
CA THR A 42 -4.37 0.23 6.79
C THR A 42 -5.22 0.55 5.56
N HIS A 43 -5.06 1.76 5.02
CA HIS A 43 -5.69 2.21 3.78
C HIS A 43 -4.63 2.73 2.81
N THR A 44 -4.22 1.90 1.86
CA THR A 44 -3.20 2.28 0.89
C THR A 44 -3.70 3.41 0.00
N LYS A 45 -2.91 4.46 -0.17
CA LYS A 45 -3.21 5.56 -1.10
C LYS A 45 -2.30 5.47 -2.32
N TRP A 46 -2.86 5.43 -3.51
CA TRP A 46 -2.12 5.70 -4.75
C TRP A 46 -2.38 7.14 -5.17
N VAL A 47 -1.33 7.93 -5.34
CA VAL A 47 -1.42 9.38 -5.56
C VAL A 47 -0.62 9.75 -6.80
N LYS A 48 -1.29 10.37 -7.79
CA LYS A 48 -0.66 10.88 -9.00
C LYS A 48 -0.12 12.29 -8.73
N ILE A 49 1.18 12.47 -8.97
CA ILE A 49 1.87 13.75 -8.87
C ILE A 49 2.21 14.26 -10.27
N GLY A 50 2.02 15.57 -10.48
CA GLY A 50 2.58 16.29 -11.62
C GLY A 50 2.55 17.80 -11.41
N GLY A 51 3.53 18.51 -11.98
CA GLY A 51 3.70 19.96 -11.82
C GLY A 51 3.93 20.41 -10.38
N GLY A 52 4.45 19.52 -9.51
CA GLY A 52 4.55 19.79 -8.07
C GLY A 52 3.23 19.70 -7.30
N GLU A 53 2.17 19.19 -7.93
CA GLU A 53 0.81 19.13 -7.38
C GLU A 53 0.29 17.68 -7.29
N VAL A 54 -0.70 17.47 -6.41
CA VAL A 54 -1.51 16.24 -6.39
C VAL A 54 -2.62 16.37 -7.43
N ILE A 55 -2.59 15.50 -8.45
CA ILE A 55 -3.55 15.53 -9.55
C ILE A 55 -4.83 14.77 -9.17
N PHE A 56 -4.69 13.54 -8.68
CA PHE A 56 -5.78 12.73 -8.12
C PHE A 56 -5.20 11.57 -7.30
N PHE A 57 -6.05 10.90 -6.54
CA PHE A 57 -5.68 9.72 -5.77
C PHE A 57 -6.81 8.69 -5.66
N GLU A 58 -6.45 7.48 -5.28
CA GLU A 58 -7.38 6.39 -4.98
C GLU A 58 -6.93 5.62 -3.73
N THR A 59 -7.90 5.33 -2.86
CA THR A 59 -7.74 4.56 -1.64
C THR A 59 -8.11 3.09 -1.84
N PHE A 60 -7.23 2.20 -1.40
CA PHE A 60 -7.49 0.77 -1.27
C PHE A 60 -7.48 0.36 0.21
N MET A 61 -8.52 -0.33 0.67
CA MET A 61 -8.63 -0.80 2.07
C MET A 61 -7.84 -2.08 2.35
N THR A 62 -6.67 -2.23 1.75
CA THR A 62 -5.92 -3.51 1.69
C THR A 62 -5.46 -4.00 3.05
N GLY A 63 -4.91 -3.10 3.87
CA GLY A 63 -4.50 -3.43 5.25
C GLY A 63 -5.69 -3.77 6.13
N GLU A 64 -6.77 -2.97 6.06
CA GLU A 64 -8.01 -3.25 6.79
C GLU A 64 -8.65 -4.58 6.36
N MET A 65 -8.70 -4.86 5.06
CA MET A 65 -9.22 -6.13 4.54
C MET A 65 -8.37 -7.32 5.04
N PHE A 66 -7.05 -7.18 5.07
CA PHE A 66 -6.18 -8.20 5.67
C PHE A 66 -6.50 -8.43 7.15
N ASP A 67 -6.67 -7.36 7.93
CA ASP A 67 -6.98 -7.45 9.37
C ASP A 67 -8.35 -8.09 9.62
N VAL A 68 -9.38 -7.68 8.87
CA VAL A 68 -10.72 -8.25 8.97
C VAL A 68 -10.72 -9.73 8.58
N LEU A 69 -10.07 -10.11 7.48
CA LEU A 69 -10.02 -11.49 7.05
C LEU A 69 -9.23 -12.37 8.02
N SER A 70 -8.09 -11.88 8.53
CA SER A 70 -7.22 -12.65 9.42
C SER A 70 -7.77 -12.82 10.83
N ASN A 71 -8.63 -11.91 11.32
CA ASN A 71 -9.10 -11.93 12.71
C ASN A 71 -10.61 -12.19 12.84
N HIS A 72 -11.43 -11.82 11.85
CA HIS A 72 -12.89 -11.80 11.96
C HIS A 72 -13.63 -12.69 10.95
N SER A 73 -12.91 -13.37 10.05
CA SER A 73 -13.50 -14.33 9.10
C SER A 73 -13.22 -15.79 9.47
N ILE A 74 -13.68 -16.73 8.64
CA ILE A 74 -13.34 -18.16 8.76
C ILE A 74 -11.82 -18.42 8.62
N ILE A 75 -11.08 -17.53 7.96
CA ILE A 75 -9.63 -17.66 7.77
C ILE A 75 -8.88 -17.52 9.10
N LYS A 76 -9.47 -16.88 10.12
CA LYS A 76 -8.83 -16.70 11.42
C LYS A 76 -8.35 -18.00 12.05
N PHE A 77 -9.11 -19.08 11.87
CA PHE A 77 -8.79 -20.41 12.39
C PHE A 77 -7.52 -21.01 11.77
N ALA A 78 -7.07 -20.46 10.63
CA ALA A 78 -5.85 -20.82 9.95
C ALA A 78 -4.74 -19.76 10.05
N ALA A 79 -5.05 -18.48 10.38
CA ALA A 79 -4.08 -17.38 10.32
C ALA A 79 -3.58 -16.83 11.68
N SER A 80 -4.37 -17.00 12.76
CA SER A 80 -4.28 -16.14 13.97
C SER A 80 -2.90 -16.08 14.64
N SER A 81 -2.11 -17.15 14.61
CA SER A 81 -0.80 -17.24 15.28
C SER A 81 0.41 -17.13 14.34
N GLY A 82 0.19 -16.99 13.03
CA GLY A 82 1.26 -16.94 12.05
C GLY A 82 2.05 -15.63 12.11
N LYS A 83 3.36 -15.69 11.86
CA LYS A 83 4.13 -14.53 11.40
C LYS A 83 4.09 -14.46 9.88
N ILE A 84 4.32 -13.30 9.29
CA ILE A 84 4.44 -13.19 7.83
C ILE A 84 5.86 -13.61 7.42
N ASN A 85 5.94 -14.59 6.53
CA ASN A 85 7.10 -14.94 5.74
C ASN A 85 7.09 -14.09 4.46
N MET A 86 8.14 -13.30 4.26
CA MET A 86 8.19 -12.33 3.17
C MET A 86 8.28 -12.96 1.78
N ASN A 87 9.01 -14.06 1.62
CA ASN A 87 9.15 -14.70 0.32
C ASN A 87 7.81 -15.28 -0.13
N GLU A 88 7.12 -15.93 0.79
CA GLU A 88 5.80 -16.49 0.53
C GLU A 88 4.74 -15.43 0.26
N ALA A 89 4.77 -14.30 1.00
CA ALA A 89 3.87 -13.18 0.73
C ALA A 89 4.13 -12.56 -0.65
N LYS A 90 5.40 -12.42 -1.08
CA LYS A 90 5.77 -11.94 -2.42
C LYS A 90 5.28 -12.89 -3.52
N GLU A 91 5.45 -14.20 -3.34
CA GLU A 91 4.95 -15.21 -4.29
C GLU A 91 3.42 -15.20 -4.39
N ALA A 92 2.72 -15.17 -3.25
CA ALA A 92 1.27 -15.09 -3.21
C ALA A 92 0.72 -13.80 -3.81
N ALA A 93 1.43 -12.67 -3.66
CA ALA A 93 1.07 -11.42 -4.31
C ALA A 93 1.14 -11.53 -5.83
N LEU A 94 2.21 -12.13 -6.37
CA LEU A 94 2.33 -12.38 -7.81
C LEU A 94 1.26 -13.36 -8.32
N GLU A 95 0.89 -14.38 -7.53
CA GLU A 95 -0.16 -15.33 -7.88
C GLU A 95 -1.51 -14.62 -8.11
N ILE A 96 -1.93 -13.77 -7.16
CA ILE A 96 -3.19 -13.02 -7.28
C ILE A 96 -3.09 -11.89 -8.29
N PHE A 97 -1.96 -11.18 -8.36
CA PHE A 97 -1.75 -10.15 -9.36
C PHE A 97 -1.99 -10.66 -10.78
N ASN A 98 -1.53 -11.87 -11.09
CA ASN A 98 -1.73 -12.50 -12.40
C ASN A 98 -3.17 -13.01 -12.62
N LYS A 99 -3.93 -13.27 -11.55
CA LYS A 99 -5.28 -13.85 -11.60
C LYS A 99 -6.21 -13.18 -10.58
N PRO A 100 -6.46 -11.85 -10.69
CA PRO A 100 -7.18 -11.10 -9.66
C PRO A 100 -8.62 -11.60 -9.49
N HIS A 101 -9.25 -12.06 -10.58
CA HIS A 101 -10.57 -12.67 -10.59
C HIS A 101 -10.70 -13.95 -9.73
N LYS A 102 -9.57 -14.57 -9.32
CA LYS A 102 -9.58 -15.75 -8.45
C LYS A 102 -9.45 -15.42 -6.97
N PHE A 103 -9.34 -14.15 -6.58
CA PHE A 103 -9.12 -13.71 -5.20
C PHE A 103 -10.04 -14.40 -4.18
N SER A 104 -11.36 -14.31 -4.36
CA SER A 104 -12.33 -14.90 -3.43
C SER A 104 -12.19 -16.42 -3.28
N SER A 105 -11.94 -17.13 -4.39
CA SER A 105 -11.69 -18.58 -4.35
C SER A 105 -10.38 -18.92 -3.62
N HIS A 106 -9.33 -18.10 -3.76
CA HIS A 106 -8.05 -18.35 -3.09
C HIS A 106 -8.13 -18.06 -1.59
N LEU A 107 -8.92 -17.07 -1.17
CA LEU A 107 -9.22 -16.86 0.24
C LEU A 107 -9.78 -18.13 0.90
N PHE A 108 -10.75 -18.80 0.27
CA PHE A 108 -11.29 -20.05 0.81
C PHE A 108 -10.29 -21.21 0.78
N LYS A 109 -9.42 -21.27 -0.24
CA LYS A 109 -8.34 -22.28 -0.31
C LYS A 109 -7.40 -22.21 0.90
N LEU A 110 -7.15 -21.04 1.48
CA LEU A 110 -6.34 -20.93 2.70
C LEU A 110 -6.93 -21.78 3.84
N ARG A 111 -8.24 -21.66 4.06
CA ARG A 111 -8.94 -22.45 5.08
C ARG A 111 -8.99 -23.93 4.72
N ALA A 112 -9.27 -24.26 3.47
CA ALA A 112 -9.30 -25.65 3.00
C ALA A 112 -7.93 -26.34 3.13
N ASN A 113 -6.84 -25.65 2.77
CA ASN A 113 -5.47 -26.16 2.86
C ASN A 113 -5.07 -26.43 4.32
N ASN A 114 -5.46 -25.54 5.25
CA ASN A 114 -5.25 -25.75 6.67
C ASN A 114 -6.00 -26.99 7.22
N LEU A 115 -7.22 -27.25 6.73
CA LEU A 115 -8.01 -28.44 7.15
C LEU A 115 -7.51 -29.75 6.56
N LEU A 116 -7.20 -29.74 5.26
CA LEU A 116 -6.90 -30.95 4.50
C LEU A 116 -5.41 -31.33 4.57
N ASN A 117 -4.54 -30.32 4.60
CA ASN A 117 -3.09 -30.51 4.48
C ASN A 117 -2.32 -29.99 5.70
N HIS A 118 -3.01 -29.58 6.76
CA HIS A 118 -2.40 -29.06 8.00
C HIS A 118 -1.39 -27.92 7.78
N SER A 119 -1.65 -27.07 6.77
CA SER A 119 -0.81 -25.92 6.46
C SER A 119 -0.63 -25.00 7.69
N PRO A 120 0.61 -24.58 7.99
CA PRO A 120 0.93 -23.78 9.16
C PRO A 120 0.33 -22.37 9.08
N ALA A 121 0.11 -21.77 10.24
CA ALA A 121 -0.48 -20.43 10.31
C ALA A 121 0.38 -19.34 9.65
N THR A 122 1.70 -19.50 9.70
CA THR A 122 2.66 -18.64 8.98
C THR A 122 2.39 -18.63 7.48
N GLU A 123 2.20 -19.81 6.86
CA GLU A 123 1.88 -19.90 5.43
C GLU A 123 0.57 -19.19 5.11
N THR A 124 -0.49 -19.54 5.85
CA THR A 124 -1.80 -18.93 5.63
C THR A 124 -1.77 -17.41 5.75
N ARG A 125 -1.12 -16.88 6.79
CA ARG A 125 -1.03 -15.43 7.01
C ARG A 125 -0.19 -14.73 5.95
N SER A 126 0.91 -15.35 5.52
CA SER A 126 1.78 -14.83 4.46
C SER A 126 1.04 -14.76 3.12
N ARG A 127 0.35 -15.85 2.76
CA ARG A 127 -0.45 -15.91 1.53
C ARG A 127 -1.61 -14.93 1.57
N LEU A 128 -2.30 -14.79 2.70
CA LEU A 128 -3.36 -13.79 2.86
C LEU A 128 -2.84 -12.36 2.62
N SER A 129 -1.70 -12.00 3.23
CA SER A 129 -1.07 -10.69 3.02
C SER A 129 -0.69 -10.48 1.55
N GLY A 130 -0.07 -11.48 0.92
CA GLY A 130 0.22 -11.44 -0.50
C GLY A 130 -1.03 -11.26 -1.35
N TYR A 131 -2.09 -12.00 -1.07
CA TYR A 131 -3.34 -11.96 -1.84
C TYR A 131 -4.01 -10.58 -1.83
N THR A 132 -4.09 -9.94 -0.67
CA THR A 132 -4.71 -8.61 -0.59
C THR A 132 -3.88 -7.57 -1.34
N ILE A 133 -2.56 -7.60 -1.19
CA ILE A 133 -1.63 -6.67 -1.88
C ILE A 133 -1.61 -6.92 -3.39
N GLY A 134 -1.56 -8.18 -3.82
CA GLY A 134 -1.57 -8.56 -5.24
C GLY A 134 -2.86 -8.10 -5.94
N LEU A 135 -4.00 -8.20 -5.25
CA LEU A 135 -5.28 -7.71 -5.77
C LEU A 135 -5.26 -6.19 -5.95
N GLU A 136 -4.77 -5.46 -4.94
CA GLU A 136 -4.62 -4.01 -5.01
C GLU A 136 -3.72 -3.60 -6.18
N ILE A 137 -2.53 -4.16 -6.29
CA ILE A 137 -1.57 -3.78 -7.35
C ILE A 137 -2.15 -4.07 -8.73
N ALA A 138 -2.93 -5.15 -8.90
CA ALA A 138 -3.64 -5.39 -10.14
C ALA A 138 -4.72 -4.32 -10.43
N GLY A 139 -5.44 -3.86 -9.41
CA GLY A 139 -6.47 -2.81 -9.51
C GLY A 139 -5.90 -1.40 -9.76
N SER A 140 -4.72 -1.10 -9.21
CA SER A 140 -4.07 0.22 -9.32
C SER A 140 -3.22 0.38 -10.58
N ARG A 141 -3.37 -0.49 -11.59
CA ARG A 141 -2.54 -0.50 -12.81
C ARG A 141 -2.41 0.85 -13.51
N HIS A 142 -3.49 1.62 -13.53
CA HIS A 142 -3.51 2.93 -14.16
C HIS A 142 -2.63 3.97 -13.45
N PHE A 143 -2.24 3.74 -12.19
CA PHE A 143 -1.26 4.56 -11.49
C PHE A 143 0.18 4.19 -11.87
N TRP A 144 0.55 2.92 -11.75
CA TRP A 144 1.96 2.54 -11.81
C TRP A 144 2.47 2.17 -13.21
N LEU A 145 1.58 1.85 -14.16
CA LEU A 145 2.00 1.51 -15.52
C LEU A 145 2.67 2.74 -16.15
N GLU A 146 3.88 2.56 -16.68
CA GLU A 146 4.69 3.64 -17.31
C GLU A 146 5.05 4.81 -16.39
N ASN A 147 4.84 4.69 -15.08
CA ASN A 147 5.16 5.73 -14.11
C ASN A 147 6.31 5.32 -13.19
N ASN A 148 7.11 6.29 -12.74
CA ASN A 148 8.00 6.08 -11.61
C ASN A 148 7.18 6.00 -10.32
N VAL A 149 7.45 5.00 -9.49
CA VAL A 149 6.70 4.80 -8.24
C VAL A 149 7.58 5.05 -7.02
N ILE A 150 7.09 5.89 -6.11
CA ILE A 150 7.63 6.05 -4.77
C ILE A 150 6.71 5.30 -3.83
N ILE A 151 7.23 4.33 -3.09
CA ILE A 151 6.48 3.58 -2.09
C ILE A 151 6.82 4.17 -0.73
N VAL A 152 5.81 4.63 0.00
CA VAL A 152 5.94 5.18 1.35
C VAL A 152 5.32 4.20 2.31
N GLY A 153 6.09 3.70 3.27
CA GLY A 153 5.61 2.61 4.10
C GLY A 153 6.62 2.07 5.10
N THR A 154 6.27 0.93 5.70
CA THR A 154 7.17 0.13 6.53
C THR A 154 7.78 -1.00 5.71
N ASP A 155 9.05 -1.32 6.01
CA ASP A 155 9.91 -2.12 5.13
C ASP A 155 9.31 -3.48 4.73
N PRO A 156 8.70 -4.30 5.62
CA PRO A 156 8.21 -5.61 5.19
C PRO A 156 7.08 -5.50 4.15
N VAL A 157 6.10 -4.61 4.36
CA VAL A 157 4.96 -4.49 3.44
C VAL A 157 5.38 -3.80 2.14
N ALA A 158 6.14 -2.71 2.24
CA ALA A 158 6.62 -1.95 1.08
C ALA A 158 7.47 -2.81 0.13
N GLU A 159 8.22 -3.78 0.65
CA GLU A 159 8.97 -4.73 -0.16
C GLU A 159 8.10 -5.64 -1.04
N ILE A 160 6.88 -5.99 -0.59
CA ILE A 160 5.94 -6.79 -1.41
C ILE A 160 5.52 -6.00 -2.64
N TYR A 161 5.13 -4.74 -2.44
CA TYR A 161 4.78 -3.82 -3.53
C TYR A 161 5.94 -3.65 -4.50
N SER A 162 7.14 -3.40 -3.97
CA SER A 162 8.34 -3.23 -4.78
C SER A 162 8.67 -4.48 -5.62
N GLU A 163 8.54 -5.68 -5.05
CA GLU A 163 8.80 -6.93 -5.77
C GLU A 163 7.78 -7.15 -6.91
N VAL A 164 6.49 -6.94 -6.65
CA VAL A 164 5.45 -7.12 -7.68
C VAL A 164 5.65 -6.13 -8.82
N LEU A 165 5.89 -4.84 -8.52
CA LEU A 165 6.15 -3.80 -9.51
C LEU A 165 7.41 -4.08 -10.32
N LYS A 166 8.49 -4.52 -9.67
CA LYS A 166 9.75 -4.90 -10.32
C LYS A 166 9.54 -6.03 -11.34
N LYS A 167 8.70 -7.02 -11.03
CA LYS A 167 8.35 -8.10 -11.97
C LYS A 167 7.57 -7.62 -13.19
N GLN A 168 6.94 -6.45 -13.12
CA GLN A 168 6.29 -5.79 -14.25
C GLN A 168 7.21 -4.78 -14.99
N GLY A 169 8.49 -4.71 -14.62
CA GLY A 169 9.45 -3.77 -15.21
C GLY A 169 9.33 -2.33 -14.70
N VAL A 170 8.55 -2.10 -13.64
CA VAL A 170 8.36 -0.77 -13.04
C VAL A 170 9.47 -0.50 -12.02
N LYS A 171 10.07 0.70 -12.10
CA LYS A 171 11.06 1.15 -11.12
C LYS A 171 10.35 1.75 -9.91
N SER A 172 10.62 1.21 -8.73
CA SER A 172 10.12 1.71 -7.46
C SER A 172 11.26 2.08 -6.50
N ARG A 173 11.04 3.09 -5.65
CA ARG A 173 11.91 3.42 -4.51
C ARG A 173 11.10 3.47 -3.24
N ILE A 174 11.63 2.92 -2.14
CA ILE A 174 10.95 2.89 -0.84
C ILE A 174 11.47 4.06 0.01
N PHE A 175 10.55 4.75 0.68
CA PHE A 175 10.83 5.81 1.65
C PHE A 175 10.09 5.53 2.97
N LEU A 176 10.74 5.89 4.08
CA LEU A 176 10.15 5.74 5.40
C LEU A 176 9.15 6.86 5.70
N SER A 177 7.93 6.45 6.08
CA SER A 177 6.81 7.34 6.43
C SER A 177 7.18 8.42 7.46
N ASN A 178 7.94 8.06 8.49
CA ASN A 178 8.34 8.99 9.57
C ASN A 178 9.25 10.12 9.09
N GLU A 179 10.17 9.82 8.16
CA GLU A 179 11.09 10.84 7.63
C GLU A 179 10.33 11.87 6.80
N LEU A 180 9.46 11.40 5.90
CA LEU A 180 8.66 12.28 5.05
C LEU A 180 7.70 13.14 5.87
N SER A 181 7.07 12.55 6.89
CA SER A 181 6.19 13.28 7.82
C SER A 181 6.93 14.40 8.52
N LEU A 182 8.12 14.13 9.07
CA LEU A 182 8.94 15.14 9.75
C LEU A 182 9.36 16.26 8.79
N ASN A 183 9.75 15.91 7.56
CA ASN A 183 10.13 16.89 6.55
C ASN A 183 8.95 17.81 6.19
N GLY A 184 7.77 17.24 5.95
CA GLY A 184 6.56 18.02 5.64
C GLY A 184 6.14 18.96 6.76
N LEU A 185 6.22 18.50 8.01
CA LEU A 185 5.96 19.34 9.18
C LEU A 185 6.95 20.50 9.30
N LYS A 186 8.24 20.27 9.03
CA LYS A 186 9.27 21.33 9.02
C LYS A 186 9.01 22.37 7.93
N VAL A 187 8.68 21.93 6.72
CA VAL A 187 8.36 22.80 5.59
C VAL A 187 7.15 23.67 5.91
N THR A 188 6.09 23.05 6.43
CA THR A 188 4.88 23.78 6.85
C THR A 188 5.17 24.78 7.96
N TYR A 189 5.99 24.41 8.94
CA TYR A 189 6.36 25.32 10.02
C TYR A 189 7.16 26.52 9.50
N GLN A 190 8.08 26.31 8.55
CA GLN A 190 8.87 27.38 7.94
C GLN A 190 8.01 28.33 7.11
N SER A 191 7.03 27.85 6.35
CA SER A 191 6.14 28.72 5.58
C SER A 191 5.33 29.64 6.51
N LEU A 192 4.88 29.13 7.65
CA LEU A 192 4.17 29.90 8.67
C LEU A 192 5.00 30.98 9.38
N LEU A 193 6.33 30.88 9.35
CA LEU A 193 7.22 31.91 9.90
C LEU A 193 7.51 33.03 8.89
N ASN A 194 7.32 32.75 7.60
CA ASN A 194 7.56 33.68 6.51
C ASN A 194 6.28 34.43 6.08
N ASP A 195 5.13 34.04 6.62
CA ASP A 195 3.82 34.71 6.51
C ASP A 195 3.61 35.72 7.66
#